data_AF-R9IQW2-F1
#
_entry.id   AF-R9IQW2-F1
#
_cell.length_a   1.000
_cell.length_b   1.000
_cell.length_c   1.000
_cell.angle_alpha   90.00
_cell.angle_beta   90.00
_cell.angle_gamma   90.00
#
_symmetry.space_group_name_H-M   'P 1'
#
loop_
_entity.id
_entity.type
_entity.pdbx_description
1 polymer ?
#
loop_
_entity_poly.entity_id
_entity_poly.type
_entity_poly.pdbx_seq_one_letter_code
_entity_poly.pdbx_strand_id
1 'polypeptide(L)' 'MVKVERSLPAPESLAKEAKKENGIYTGADVVERLRKDFHNKCYICEVKELQDPNVEHLLPHKNGKYPELQEYVQLEIS' A
#
# COMPACT_ATOMS: atom_id res chain seq x y z
N MET A 1 -9.07 12.19 -7.45
CA MET A 1 -7.72 11.90 -6.95
C MET A 1 -7.67 12.25 -5.47
N VAL A 2 -7.61 11.23 -4.60
CA VAL A 2 -7.56 11.44 -3.15
C VAL A 2 -6.28 12.19 -2.78
N LYS A 3 -6.39 13.29 -2.01
CA LYS A 3 -5.21 13.91 -1.40
C LYS A 3 -4.70 12.98 -0.31
N VAL A 4 -3.48 12.48 -0.47
CA VAL A 4 -2.84 11.53 0.47
C VAL A 4 -1.66 12.20 1.13
N GLU A 5 -1.65 12.20 2.47
CA GLU A 5 -0.50 12.62 3.27
C GLU A 5 0.15 11.36 3.83
N ARG A 6 1.28 10.95 3.24
CA ARG A 6 1.96 9.70 3.61
C ARG A 6 2.57 9.85 5.01
N SER A 7 2.22 8.93 5.90
CA SER A 7 2.83 8.90 7.24
C SER A 7 4.24 8.32 7.20
N LEU A 8 5.15 8.91 7.97
CA LEU A 8 6.51 8.41 8.18
C LEU A 8 6.70 7.99 9.65
N PRO A 9 7.47 6.94 9.97
CA PRO A 9 8.15 6.05 9.03
C PRO A 9 7.19 5.04 8.37
N ALA A 10 7.69 4.37 7.33
CA ALA A 10 7.00 3.26 6.68
C ALA A 10 6.70 2.13 7.68
N PRO A 11 5.63 1.35 7.49
CA PRO A 11 5.34 0.18 8.31
C PRO A 11 6.50 -0.81 8.31
N GLU A 12 6.77 -1.43 9.45
CA GLU A 12 7.90 -2.36 9.56
C GLU A 12 7.71 -3.62 8.72
N SER A 13 6.49 -4.14 8.62
CA SER A 13 6.23 -5.33 7.80
C SER A 13 6.52 -5.02 6.34
N LEU A 14 6.12 -3.84 5.86
CA LEU A 14 6.37 -3.38 4.50
C LEU A 14 7.87 -3.40 4.17
N ALA A 15 8.70 -2.85 5.05
CA ALA A 15 10.15 -2.80 4.86
C ALA A 15 10.82 -4.19 4.89
N LYS A 16 10.24 -5.15 5.61
CA LYS A 16 10.73 -6.54 5.69
C LYS A 16 10.29 -7.34 4.45
N GLU A 17 9.04 -7.22 4.05
CA GLU A 17 8.43 -7.95 2.93
C GLU A 17 8.93 -7.44 1.58
N ALA A 18 9.20 -6.14 1.45
CA ALA A 18 9.83 -5.55 0.27
C ALA A 18 11.18 -6.22 -0.10
N LYS A 19 11.91 -6.75 0.87
CA LYS A 19 13.20 -7.42 0.61
C LYS A 19 13.06 -8.85 0.10
N LYS A 20 11.84 -9.41 0.06
CA LYS A 20 11.57 -10.77 -0.40
C LYS A 20 11.17 -10.75 -1.87
N GLU A 21 11.44 -11.84 -2.58
CA GLU A 21 11.03 -12.02 -3.98
C GLU A 21 9.50 -12.05 -4.14
N ASN A 22 8.80 -12.63 -3.16
CA ASN A 22 7.33 -12.71 -3.10
C ASN A 22 6.84 -12.18 -1.74
N GLY A 23 7.11 -10.91 -1.45
CA GLY A 23 6.68 -10.25 -0.22
C GLY A 23 5.16 -10.23 -0.07
N ILE A 24 4.69 -10.30 1.18
CA ILE A 24 3.27 -10.13 1.51
C ILE A 24 3.02 -8.68 1.93
N TYR A 25 2.23 -7.96 1.15
CA TYR A 25 2.00 -6.51 1.37
C TYR A 25 0.65 -6.21 2.05
N THR A 26 -0.10 -7.24 2.43
CA THR A 26 -1.41 -7.14 3.11
C THR A 26 -1.30 -7.26 4.63
N GLY A 27 -0.12 -6.96 5.20
CA GLY A 27 0.10 -6.92 6.65
C GLY A 27 -0.86 -5.95 7.34
N ALA A 28 -1.30 -6.28 8.56
CA ALA A 28 -2.29 -5.47 9.28
C ALA A 28 -1.82 -4.02 9.51
N ASP A 29 -0.52 -3.82 9.79
CA ASP A 29 0.10 -2.51 9.94
C ASP A 29 0.12 -1.71 8.63
N VAL A 30 0.26 -2.38 7.48
CA VAL A 30 0.18 -1.77 6.15
C VAL A 30 -1.25 -1.33 5.86
N VAL A 31 -2.22 -2.22 6.06
CA VAL A 31 -3.64 -1.92 5.80
C VAL A 31 -4.15 -0.80 6.71
N GLU A 32 -3.82 -0.83 8.00
CA GLU A 32 -4.20 0.22 8.94
C GLU A 32 -3.58 1.57 8.56
N ARG A 33 -2.29 1.56 8.21
CA ARG A 33 -1.59 2.78 7.78
C ARG A 33 -2.24 3.37 6.54
N LEU A 34 -2.48 2.54 5.53
CA LEU A 34 -3.05 3.02 4.29
C LEU A 34 -4.51 3.46 4.48
N ARG A 35 -5.30 2.80 5.34
CA ARG A 35 -6.64 3.29 5.73
C ARG A 35 -6.57 4.69 6.35
N LYS A 36 -5.56 4.97 7.18
CA LYS A 36 -5.36 6.29 7.76
C LYS A 36 -4.97 7.34 6.71
N ASP A 37 -3.96 7.03 5.89
CA ASP A 37 -3.38 7.96 4.92
C ASP A 37 -4.36 8.29 3.77
N PHE A 38 -5.22 7.33 3.39
CA PHE A 38 -6.25 7.50 2.36
C PHE A 38 -7.62 7.89 2.93
N HIS A 39 -7.72 8.21 4.22
CA HIS A 39 -8.98 8.55 4.91
C HIS A 39 -10.08 7.49 4.72
N ASN A 40 -9.68 6.22 4.69
CA ASN A 40 -10.52 5.06 4.44
C ASN A 40 -11.31 5.16 3.12
N LYS A 41 -10.68 5.71 2.09
CA LYS A 41 -11.22 5.83 0.73
C LYS A 41 -10.39 5.07 -0.28
N CYS A 42 -11.04 4.56 -1.32
CA CYS A 42 -10.34 3.97 -2.47
C CYS A 42 -9.70 5.11 -3.27
N TYR A 43 -8.45 4.96 -3.72
CA TYR A 43 -7.80 6.04 -4.49
C TYR A 43 -8.34 6.17 -5.92
N ILE A 44 -8.94 5.09 -6.45
CA ILE A 44 -9.48 5.03 -7.81
C ILE A 44 -10.86 5.68 -7.86
N CYS A 45 -11.78 5.20 -7.03
CA CYS A 45 -13.20 5.55 -7.09
C CYS A 45 -13.69 6.43 -5.92
N GLU A 46 -12.84 6.69 -4.92
CA GLU A 46 -13.13 7.54 -3.75
C GLU A 46 -14.28 7.07 -2.85
N VAL A 47 -14.76 5.84 -3.04
CA VAL A 47 -15.74 5.18 -2.16
C VAL A 47 -15.15 5.04 -0.76
N LYS A 48 -15.97 5.32 0.26
CA LYS A 48 -15.61 5.24 1.67
C LYS A 48 -15.98 3.88 2.27
N GLU A 49 -15.44 3.59 3.45
CA GLU A 49 -15.86 2.46 4.30
C GLU A 49 -15.68 1.10 3.62
N LEU A 50 -14.47 0.87 3.15
CA LEU A 50 -14.19 -0.29 2.32
C LEU A 50 -14.05 -1.53 3.21
N GLN A 51 -14.90 -2.51 2.96
CA GLN A 51 -15.01 -3.73 3.77
C GLN A 51 -13.79 -4.62 3.58
N ASP A 52 -13.43 -4.90 2.33
CA ASP A 52 -12.32 -5.78 1.96
C ASP A 52 -11.33 -5.02 1.05
N PRO A 53 -10.31 -4.37 1.64
CA PRO A 53 -9.33 -3.61 0.87
C PRO A 53 -8.26 -4.48 0.25
N ASN A 54 -8.17 -4.46 -1.08
CA ASN A 54 -6.99 -4.94 -1.80
C ASN A 54 -5.82 -3.93 -1.68
N VAL A 55 -4.58 -4.42 -1.79
CA VAL A 55 -3.36 -3.59 -1.67
C VAL A 55 -2.54 -3.79 -2.93
N GLU A 56 -2.20 -2.71 -3.64
CA GLU A 56 -1.42 -2.78 -4.87
C GLU A 56 -0.18 -1.88 -4.81
N HIS A 57 0.65 -1.98 -5.84
CA HIS A 57 1.84 -1.13 -5.97
C HIS A 57 1.54 -0.05 -7.00
N LEU A 58 1.71 1.22 -6.62
CA LEU A 58 1.52 2.33 -7.55
C LEU A 58 2.50 2.24 -8.72
N LEU A 59 3.75 1.89 -8.39
CA LEU A 59 4.79 1.62 -9.38
C LEU A 59 5.09 0.13 -9.32
N PRO A 60 4.67 -0.65 -10.34
CA PRO A 60 4.96 -2.07 -10.40
C PRO A 60 6.47 -2.31 -10.42
N HIS A 61 6.95 -3.16 -9.53
CA HIS A 61 8.38 -3.47 -9.38
C HIS A 61 8.75 -4.89 -9.87
N LYS A 62 7.82 -5.54 -10.60
CA LYS A 62 7.97 -6.83 -11.31
C LYS A 62 8.70 -7.90 -10.47
N ASN A 63 8.08 -8.35 -9.37
CA ASN A 63 8.62 -9.35 -8.44
C ASN A 63 10.05 -9.04 -7.98
N GLY A 64 10.30 -7.79 -7.60
CA GLY A 64 11.60 -7.36 -7.11
C GLY A 64 12.67 -7.15 -8.18
N LYS A 65 12.33 -7.22 -9.48
CA LYS A 65 13.27 -6.87 -10.56
C LYS A 65 13.72 -5.40 -10.48
N TYR A 66 12.86 -4.53 -9.97
CA TYR A 66 13.12 -3.09 -9.80
C TYR A 66 13.07 -2.74 -8.31
N PRO A 67 14.13 -3.06 -7.54
CA PRO A 67 14.14 -2.85 -6.09
C PRO A 67 13.96 -1.37 -5.70
N GLU A 68 14.34 -0.44 -6.55
CA GLU A 68 14.13 1.00 -6.37
C GLU A 68 12.64 1.41 -6.37
N LEU A 69 11.75 0.56 -6.88
CA LEU A 69 10.31 0.82 -6.95
C LEU A 69 9.53 0.13 -5.81
N GLN A 70 10.20 -0.66 -4.96
CA GLN A 70 9.57 -1.46 -3.89
C GLN A 70 8.98 -0.62 -2.75
N GLU A 71 9.37 0.65 -2.63
CA GLU A 71 8.88 1.55 -1.58
C GLU A 71 7.60 2.31 -1.97
N TYR A 72 7.08 2.15 -3.19
CA TYR A 72 5.90 2.86 -3.71
C TYR A 72 4.63 1.99 -3.70
N VAL A 73 4.08 1.72 -2.51
CA VAL A 73 2.82 0.96 -2.30
C VAL A 73 1.60 1.90 -2.23
N GLN A 74 0.47 1.52 -2.85
CA GLN A 74 -0.82 2.24 -2.75
C GLN A 74 -2.02 1.28 -2.67
N LEU A 75 -3.05 1.64 -1.91
CA LEU A 75 -4.26 0.82 -1.74
C LEU A 75 -5.18 0.80 -2.96
N GLU A 76 -5.15 -0.21 -3.81
CA GLU A 76 -6.31 -0.47 -4.69
C GLU A 76 -7.36 -1.24 -3.93
N ILE A 77 -8.41 -0.58 -3.49
CA ILE A 77 -9.54 -1.27 -2.88
C ILE A 77 -10.59 -1.49 -3.96
N SER A 78 -10.56 -2.67 -4.57
CA SER A 78 -11.63 -3.21 -5.41
C SER A 78 -12.58 -4.07 -4.59
#